data_AF-A0A7V7L992-F1
#
_entry.id   AF-A0A7V7L992-F1
#
_cell.length_a   1.000
_cell.length_b   1.000
_cell.length_c   1.000
_cell.angle_alpha   90.00
_cell.angle_beta   90.00
_cell.angle_gamma   90.00
#
_symmetry.space_group_name_H-M   'P 1'
#
loop_
_entity.id
_entity.type
_entity.pdbx_description
1 polymer ?
#
loop_
_entity_poly.entity_id
_entity_poly.type
_entity_poly.pdbx_seq_one_letter_code
_entity_poly.pdbx_strand_id
1 'polypeptide(L)'
;MFEYLLIKVLFTIFFISLIVLISIIWAKIENILDNTVFKNVSEKSRYAVTMMIVMVVEFAIIVTTSFNWGSSIIDTLFFGSIILFCCIWLIPYFVTQQQNVAKVMDKHFSGGVDLGEVQVHRAKLSAFNLGSIVFSIVGIIVPICYYFKYFL
;
A
#
# COMPACT_ATOMS: atom_id res chain seq x y z
N MET A 1 3.20 17.46 29.13
CA MET A 1 4.21 16.83 28.25
C MET A 1 4.14 15.30 28.30
N PHE A 2 4.08 14.68 29.48
CA PHE A 2 3.96 13.22 29.64
C PHE A 2 2.64 12.63 29.09
N GLU A 3 1.50 13.27 29.38
CA GLU A 3 0.18 12.83 28.91
C GLU A 3 0.08 12.82 27.37
N TYR A 4 0.61 13.86 26.71
CA TYR A 4 0.68 13.93 25.25
C TYR A 4 1.52 12.78 24.66
N LEU A 5 2.63 12.45 25.31
CA LEU A 5 3.51 11.37 24.88
C LEU A 5 2.84 10.00 25.03
N LEU A 6 2.08 9.82 26.11
CA LEU A 6 1.33 8.59 26.41
C LEU A 6 0.17 8.38 25.41
N ILE A 7 -0.58 9.44 25.10
CA ILE A 7 -1.63 9.42 24.06
C ILE A 7 -1.01 9.09 22.69
N LYS A 8 0.11 9.71 22.34
CA LYS A 8 0.80 9.44 21.06
C LYS A 8 1.23 7.97 20.96
N VAL A 9 1.78 7.39 22.04
CA VAL A 9 2.18 5.98 22.07
C VAL A 9 0.97 5.05 21.92
N LEU A 10 -0.12 5.31 22.64
CA LEU A 10 -1.37 4.53 22.53
C LEU A 10 -1.93 4.55 21.11
N PHE A 11 -2.03 5.73 20.49
CA PHE A 11 -2.47 5.85 19.10
C PHE A 11 -1.56 5.10 18.14
N THR A 12 -0.24 5.18 18.34
CA THR A 12 0.72 4.48 17.49
C THR A 12 0.55 2.97 17.58
N ILE A 13 0.40 2.43 18.80
CA ILE A 13 0.16 1.00 19.02
C ILE A 13 -1.16 0.56 18.37
N PHE A 14 -2.22 1.37 18.53
CA PHE A 14 -3.51 1.10 17.92
C PHE A 14 -3.42 1.03 16.39
N PHE A 15 -2.78 2.00 15.74
CA PHE A 15 -2.61 2.02 14.29
C PHE A 15 -1.75 0.85 13.80
N ILE A 16 -0.65 0.52 14.50
CA ILE A 16 0.19 -0.63 14.15
C ILE A 16 -0.62 -1.92 14.23
N SER A 17 -1.39 -2.11 15.31
CA SER A 17 -2.24 -3.29 15.48
C SER A 17 -3.28 -3.40 14.35
N LEU A 18 -3.92 -2.28 13.98
CA LEU A 18 -4.88 -2.24 12.88
C LEU A 18 -4.24 -2.64 11.54
N ILE A 19 -3.05 -2.09 11.23
CA ILE A 19 -2.32 -2.41 9.99
C ILE A 19 -1.96 -3.90 9.93
N VAL A 20 -1.49 -4.48 11.05
CA VAL A 20 -1.17 -5.91 11.13
C VAL A 20 -2.42 -6.77 10.92
N LEU A 21 -3.53 -6.41 11.55
CA LEU A 21 -4.82 -7.11 11.39
C LEU A 21 -5.30 -7.10 9.93
N ILE A 22 -5.27 -5.93 9.31
CA ILE A 22 -5.65 -5.78 7.89
C ILE A 22 -4.74 -6.64 7.02
N SER A 23 -3.43 -6.62 7.25
CA SER A 23 -2.46 -7.42 6.48
C SER A 23 -2.72 -8.92 6.60
N ILE A 24 -3.02 -9.42 7.81
CA ILE A 24 -3.34 -10.84 8.03
C ILE A 24 -4.65 -11.23 7.33
N ILE A 25 -5.70 -10.41 7.46
CA ILE A 25 -6.98 -10.64 6.79
C ILE A 25 -6.77 -10.71 5.28
N TRP A 26 -5.96 -9.79 4.73
CA TRP A 26 -5.69 -9.72 3.31
C TRP A 26 -4.96 -10.94 2.78
N ALA A 27 -3.89 -11.37 3.47
CA ALA A 27 -3.14 -12.58 3.10
C ALA A 27 -4.01 -13.84 3.15
N LYS A 28 -4.97 -13.89 4.08
CA LYS A 28 -5.93 -15.00 4.18
C LYS A 28 -6.91 -15.02 3.01
N ILE A 29 -7.42 -13.85 2.61
CA ILE A 29 -8.30 -13.70 1.44
C ILE A 29 -7.56 -14.15 0.17
N GLU A 30 -6.32 -13.69 -0.02
CA GLU A 30 -5.49 -14.07 -1.18
C GLU A 30 -5.32 -15.60 -1.28
N ASN A 31 -4.95 -16.25 -0.17
CA ASN A 31 -4.81 -17.71 -0.11
C ASN A 31 -6.13 -18.46 -0.41
N ILE A 32 -7.27 -17.94 0.04
CA ILE A 32 -8.58 -18.55 -0.25
C ILE A 32 -8.91 -18.41 -1.73
N LEU A 33 -8.65 -17.23 -2.31
CA LEU A 33 -8.91 -16.94 -3.71
C LEU A 33 -8.06 -17.84 -4.63
N ASP A 34 -6.77 -18.01 -4.29
CA ASP A 34 -5.84 -18.87 -5.01
C ASP A 34 -6.24 -20.34 -4.98
N ASN A 35 -6.60 -20.86 -3.80
CA ASN A 35 -6.92 -22.28 -3.64
C ASN A 35 -8.31 -22.67 -4.17
N THR A 36 -9.23 -21.71 -4.28
CA THR A 36 -10.63 -21.99 -4.65
C THR A 36 -10.95 -21.52 -6.07
N VAL A 37 -10.84 -20.21 -6.32
CA VAL A 37 -11.31 -19.57 -7.56
C VAL A 37 -10.30 -19.73 -8.68
N PHE A 38 -9.00 -19.65 -8.37
CA PHE A 38 -7.95 -19.69 -9.39
C PHE A 38 -7.29 -21.05 -9.59
N LYS A 39 -7.80 -22.11 -8.96
CA LYS A 39 -7.18 -23.45 -8.95
C LYS A 39 -6.86 -24.01 -10.35
N ASN A 40 -7.64 -23.65 -11.37
CA ASN A 40 -7.44 -24.11 -12.76
C ASN A 40 -7.25 -22.95 -13.76
N VAL A 41 -6.98 -21.73 -13.29
CA VAL A 41 -6.85 -20.54 -14.14
C VAL A 41 -5.39 -20.30 -14.49
N SER A 42 -5.12 -19.90 -15.74
CA SER A 42 -3.75 -19.58 -16.15
C SER A 42 -3.16 -18.45 -15.32
N GLU A 43 -1.87 -18.51 -15.02
CA GLU A 43 -1.19 -17.54 -14.14
C GLU A 43 -1.37 -16.08 -14.62
N LYS A 44 -1.34 -15.86 -15.94
CA LYS A 44 -1.59 -14.56 -16.56
C LYS A 44 -3.02 -14.07 -16.34
N SER A 45 -4.01 -14.95 -16.51
CA SER A 45 -5.42 -14.60 -16.33
C SER A 45 -5.72 -14.31 -14.86
N ARG A 46 -5.16 -15.09 -13.94
CA ARG A 46 -5.24 -14.84 -12.50
C ARG A 46 -4.68 -13.46 -12.14
N TYR A 47 -3.48 -13.13 -12.63
CA TYR A 47 -2.87 -11.82 -12.41
C TYR A 47 -3.78 -10.68 -12.86
N ALA A 48 -4.34 -10.75 -14.07
CA ALA A 48 -5.22 -9.72 -14.60
C ALA A 48 -6.55 -9.61 -13.82
N VAL A 49 -7.15 -10.73 -13.43
CA VAL A 49 -8.41 -10.76 -12.68
C VAL A 49 -8.21 -10.19 -11.28
N THR A 50 -7.15 -10.60 -10.57
CA THR A 50 -6.83 -10.05 -9.26
C THR A 50 -6.60 -8.54 -9.35
N MET A 51 -5.90 -8.08 -10.39
CA MET A 51 -5.69 -6.65 -10.63
C MET A 51 -7.01 -5.89 -10.77
N MET A 52 -7.94 -6.38 -11.60
CA MET A 52 -9.28 -5.78 -11.76
C MET A 52 -10.07 -5.75 -10.45
N ILE A 53 -10.06 -6.85 -9.70
CA ILE A 53 -10.78 -6.94 -8.41
C ILE A 53 -10.26 -5.86 -7.45
N VAL A 54 -8.94 -5.70 -7.37
CA VAL A 54 -8.30 -4.71 -6.50
C VAL A 54 -8.72 -3.30 -6.88
N MET A 55 -8.66 -2.94 -8.17
CA MET A 55 -9.07 -1.62 -8.64
C MET A 55 -10.56 -1.34 -8.33
N VAL A 56 -11.43 -2.33 -8.49
CA VAL A 56 -12.87 -2.18 -8.18
C VAL A 56 -13.11 -2.00 -6.68
N VAL A 57 -12.41 -2.77 -5.84
CA VAL A 57 -12.52 -2.65 -4.38
C VAL A 57 -12.00 -1.30 -3.90
N GLU A 58 -10.85 -0.84 -4.42
CA GLU A 58 -10.29 0.48 -4.09
C GLU A 58 -11.24 1.60 -4.50
N PHE A 59 -11.82 1.53 -5.70
CA PHE A 59 -12.82 2.49 -6.13
C PHE A 59 -14.05 2.50 -5.22
N ALA A 60 -14.55 1.32 -4.82
CA ALA A 60 -15.68 1.21 -3.90
C ALA A 60 -15.39 1.83 -2.53
N ILE A 61 -14.17 1.67 -2.02
CA ILE A 61 -13.71 2.32 -0.78
C ILE A 61 -13.74 3.83 -0.94
N ILE A 62 -13.19 4.38 -2.03
CA ILE A 62 -13.18 5.82 -2.31
C ILE A 62 -14.60 6.39 -2.37
N VAL A 63 -15.50 5.72 -3.09
CA VAL A 63 -16.89 6.16 -3.23
C VAL A 63 -17.62 6.12 -1.88
N THR A 64 -17.49 5.03 -1.13
CA THR A 64 -18.10 4.92 0.21
C THR A 64 -17.58 5.99 1.16
N THR A 65 -16.28 6.25 1.11
CA THR A 65 -15.59 7.27 1.90
C THR A 65 -16.07 8.68 1.55
N SER A 66 -16.21 8.98 0.26
CA SER A 66 -16.75 10.24 -0.25
C SER A 66 -18.18 10.48 0.24
N PHE A 67 -19.05 9.47 0.16
CA PHE A 67 -20.43 9.58 0.64
C PHE A 67 -20.50 9.78 2.16
N ASN A 68 -19.69 9.06 2.93
CA ASN A 68 -19.69 9.15 4.40
C ASN A 68 -19.22 10.54 4.90
N TRP A 69 -18.28 11.17 4.20
CA TRP A 69 -17.78 12.51 4.56
C TRP A 69 -18.49 13.67 3.83
N GLY A 70 -19.43 13.38 2.93
CA GLY A 70 -20.10 14.40 2.11
C GLY A 70 -19.14 15.17 1.20
N SER A 71 -17.98 14.59 0.88
CA SER A 71 -16.96 15.21 0.03
C SER A 71 -17.18 14.86 -1.44
N SER A 72 -16.62 15.66 -2.35
CA SER A 72 -16.62 15.36 -3.79
C SER A 72 -15.90 14.04 -4.05
N ILE A 73 -16.49 13.20 -4.91
CA ILE A 73 -15.86 11.93 -5.34
C ILE A 73 -14.53 12.23 -6.03
N ILE A 74 -14.43 13.31 -6.80
CA ILE A 74 -13.21 13.68 -7.53
C ILE A 74 -12.08 14.06 -6.56
N ASP A 75 -12.38 14.82 -5.51
CA ASP A 75 -11.37 15.21 -4.50
C ASP A 75 -10.94 14.01 -3.67
N THR A 76 -11.91 13.19 -3.26
CA THR A 76 -11.65 11.97 -2.50
C THR A 76 -10.82 10.98 -3.32
N LEU A 77 -11.10 10.86 -4.62
CA LEU A 77 -10.32 10.05 -5.55
C LEU A 77 -8.89 10.54 -5.66
N PHE A 78 -8.68 11.86 -5.77
CA PHE A 78 -7.34 12.44 -5.84
C PHE A 78 -6.51 12.14 -4.58
N PHE A 79 -7.03 12.52 -3.41
CA PHE A 79 -6.32 12.33 -2.14
C PHE A 79 -6.15 10.85 -1.80
N GLY A 80 -7.19 10.04 -2.00
CA GLY A 80 -7.13 8.60 -1.77
C GLY A 80 -6.11 7.92 -2.67
N SER A 81 -6.01 8.30 -3.93
CA SER A 81 -5.03 7.76 -4.87
C SER A 81 -3.59 8.07 -4.48
N ILE A 82 -3.32 9.29 -3.99
CA ILE A 82 -2.00 9.68 -3.46
C ILE A 82 -1.66 8.86 -2.22
N ILE A 83 -2.60 8.73 -1.28
CA ILE A 83 -2.39 7.98 -0.04
C ILE A 83 -2.12 6.50 -0.35
N LEU A 84 -2.91 5.88 -1.23
CA LEU A 84 -2.71 4.50 -1.66
C LEU A 84 -1.32 4.31 -2.27
N PHE A 85 -0.92 5.19 -3.19
CA PHE A 85 0.40 5.13 -3.83
C PHE A 85 1.53 5.20 -2.79
N CYS A 86 1.42 6.11 -1.82
CA CYS A 86 2.36 6.20 -0.70
C CYS A 86 2.39 4.90 0.12
N CYS A 87 1.25 4.31 0.44
CA CYS A 87 1.21 3.06 1.21
C CYS A 87 1.91 1.90 0.49
N ILE A 88 1.72 1.78 -0.82
CA ILE A 88 2.22 0.64 -1.60
C ILE A 88 3.70 0.78 -1.93
N TRP A 89 4.16 2.00 -2.21
CA TRP A 89 5.53 2.23 -2.66
C TRP A 89 6.45 2.71 -1.53
N LEU A 90 6.00 3.68 -0.75
CA LEU A 90 6.83 4.36 0.23
C LEU A 90 7.11 3.50 1.47
N ILE A 91 6.11 2.74 1.94
CA ILE A 91 6.27 1.87 3.13
C ILE A 91 7.32 0.78 2.85
N PRO A 92 7.23 -0.04 1.78
CA PRO A 92 8.23 -1.06 1.51
C PRO A 92 9.62 -0.47 1.25
N TYR A 93 9.68 0.71 0.61
CA TYR A 93 10.93 1.44 0.42
C TYR A 93 11.62 1.75 1.75
N PHE A 94 10.90 2.36 2.70
CA PHE A 94 11.47 2.69 4.01
C PHE A 94 11.86 1.45 4.81
N VAL A 95 11.09 0.37 4.72
CA VAL A 95 11.45 -0.91 5.37
C VAL A 95 12.77 -1.44 4.81
N THR A 96 12.94 -1.47 3.47
CA THR A 96 14.21 -1.91 2.87
C THR A 96 15.37 -1.00 3.28
N GLN A 97 15.15 0.32 3.29
CA GLN A 97 16.17 1.27 3.71
C GLN A 97 16.60 1.04 5.17
N GLN A 98 15.66 0.88 6.09
CA GLN A 98 15.97 0.63 7.51
C GLN A 98 16.71 -0.70 7.71
N GLN A 99 16.31 -1.76 7.01
CA GLN A 99 17.00 -3.04 7.05
C GLN A 99 18.45 -2.93 6.56
N ASN A 100 18.68 -2.15 5.50
CA ASN A 100 20.03 -1.92 4.99
C ASN A 100 20.88 -1.09 5.97
N VAL A 101 20.32 -0.05 6.58
CA VAL A 101 21.02 0.75 7.60
C VAL A 101 21.40 -0.12 8.81
N ALA A 102 20.47 -0.96 9.28
CA ALA A 102 20.74 -1.89 10.38
C ALA A 102 21.87 -2.86 10.03
N LYS A 103 21.85 -3.48 8.85
CA LYS A 103 22.93 -4.38 8.39
C LYS A 103 24.29 -3.70 8.31
N VAL A 104 24.35 -2.46 7.84
CA VAL A 104 25.61 -1.69 7.76
C VAL A 104 26.14 -1.38 9.15
N MET A 105 25.25 -0.97 10.08
CA MET A 105 25.63 -0.78 11.47
C MET A 105 26.14 -2.07 12.10
N ASP A 106 25.40 -3.17 11.97
CA ASP A 106 25.80 -4.45 12.56
C ASP A 106 27.12 -4.97 11.98
N LYS A 107 27.41 -4.76 10.69
CA LYS A 107 28.71 -5.09 10.08
C LYS A 107 29.85 -4.27 10.69
N HIS A 108 29.61 -2.99 10.99
CA HIS A 108 30.58 -2.11 11.66
C HIS A 108 30.85 -2.55 13.10
N PHE A 109 29.82 -2.93 13.86
CA PHE A 109 29.95 -3.26 15.27
C PHE A 109 30.30 -4.74 15.54
N SER A 110 30.10 -5.64 14.58
CA SER A 110 30.38 -7.08 14.73
C SER A 110 31.80 -7.49 14.31
N GLY A 111 32.71 -6.54 14.07
CA GLY A 111 34.11 -6.85 13.74
C GLY A 111 34.32 -7.52 12.38
N GLY A 112 33.44 -7.26 11.40
CA GLY A 112 33.60 -7.74 10.03
C GLY A 112 32.94 -9.10 9.71
N VAL A 113 32.04 -9.59 10.58
CA VAL A 113 31.19 -10.75 10.25
C VAL A 113 30.31 -10.41 9.05
N ASP A 114 30.32 -11.27 8.03
CA ASP A 114 29.62 -11.01 6.77
C ASP A 114 28.12 -11.27 6.93
N LEU A 115 27.35 -10.22 7.25
CA LEU A 115 25.90 -10.26 7.50
C LEU A 115 25.06 -10.19 6.20
N GLY A 116 25.71 -10.42 5.05
CA GLY A 116 25.10 -10.39 3.72
C GLY A 116 25.09 -9.01 3.05
N GLU A 117 24.79 -8.99 1.76
CA GLU A 117 24.84 -7.79 0.93
C GLU A 117 23.68 -6.81 1.21
N VAL A 118 23.96 -5.52 0.97
CA VAL A 118 22.96 -4.45 0.96
C VAL A 118 21.94 -4.73 -0.14
N GLN A 119 20.67 -4.84 0.21
CA GLN A 119 19.63 -5.18 -0.75
C GLN A 119 19.09 -3.92 -1.42
N VAL A 120 19.23 -3.81 -2.75
CA VAL A 120 18.56 -2.74 -3.50
C VAL A 120 17.05 -2.94 -3.38
N HIS A 121 16.31 -1.87 -3.09
CA HIS A 121 14.85 -1.94 -3.05
C HIS A 121 14.31 -2.44 -4.39
N ARG A 122 13.68 -3.61 -4.36
CA ARG A 122 12.91 -4.15 -5.48
C ARG A 122 11.45 -4.15 -5.06
N ALA A 123 10.65 -3.31 -5.71
CA ALA A 123 9.21 -3.35 -5.53
C ALA A 123 8.74 -4.78 -5.87
N LYS A 124 8.15 -5.47 -4.89
CA LYS A 124 7.58 -6.79 -5.12
C LYS A 124 6.31 -6.59 -5.95
N LEU A 125 6.42 -6.78 -7.26
CA LEU A 125 5.33 -6.61 -8.22
C LEU A 125 4.36 -7.79 -8.12
N SER A 126 3.59 -7.86 -7.04
CA SER A 126 2.42 -8.73 -6.97
C SER A 126 1.29 -8.16 -7.85
N ALA A 127 0.37 -9.02 -8.29
CA ALA A 127 -0.83 -8.59 -9.03
C ALA A 127 -1.59 -7.48 -8.29
N PHE A 128 -1.60 -7.58 -6.96
CA PHE A 128 -2.18 -6.62 -6.05
C PHE A 128 -1.49 -5.25 -6.14
N ASN A 129 -0.19 -5.19 -5.86
CA ASN A 129 0.56 -3.93 -5.86
C ASN A 129 0.51 -3.24 -7.22
N LEU A 130 0.55 -4.01 -8.29
CA LEU A 130 0.52 -3.47 -9.65
C LEU A 130 -0.87 -2.90 -9.98
N GLY A 131 -1.95 -3.56 -9.57
CA GLY A 131 -3.31 -3.05 -9.73
C GLY A 131 -3.54 -1.74 -8.99
N SER A 132 -3.10 -1.69 -7.74
CA SER A 132 -3.23 -0.48 -6.95
C SER A 132 -2.36 0.67 -7.46
N ILE A 133 -1.14 0.40 -7.97
CA ILE A 133 -0.31 1.43 -8.63
C ILE A 133 -1.02 1.99 -9.87
N VAL A 134 -1.58 1.11 -10.71
CA VAL A 134 -2.32 1.53 -11.91
C VAL A 134 -3.55 2.36 -11.52
N PHE A 135 -4.31 1.91 -10.52
CA PHE A 135 -5.45 2.66 -10.00
C PHE A 135 -5.04 4.04 -9.50
N SER A 136 -4.00 4.14 -8.67
CA SER A 136 -3.49 5.41 -8.16
C SER A 136 -3.07 6.37 -9.27
N ILE A 137 -2.39 5.89 -10.31
CA ILE A 137 -1.98 6.74 -11.45
C ILE A 137 -3.22 7.30 -12.16
N VAL A 138 -4.19 6.44 -12.50
CA VAL A 138 -5.43 6.86 -13.16
C VAL A 138 -6.22 7.82 -12.27
N GLY A 139 -6.33 7.51 -10.98
CA GLY A 139 -7.04 8.30 -9.99
C GLY A 139 -6.38 9.64 -9.65
N ILE A 140 -5.11 9.86 -10.02
CA ILE A 140 -4.45 11.17 -9.97
C ILE A 140 -4.69 11.94 -11.28
N ILE A 141 -4.55 11.27 -12.43
CA ILE A 141 -4.69 11.90 -13.75
C ILE A 141 -6.13 12.40 -13.97
N VAL A 142 -7.15 11.61 -13.61
CA VAL A 142 -8.56 11.95 -13.84
C VAL A 142 -8.95 13.27 -13.15
N PRO A 143 -8.69 13.47 -11.84
CA PRO A 143 -8.93 14.76 -11.18
C PRO A 143 -8.12 15.91 -11.76
N ILE A 144 -6.86 15.70 -12.15
CA ILE A 144 -6.05 16.75 -12.81
C ILE A 144 -6.73 17.18 -14.11
N CYS A 145 -7.15 16.24 -14.96
CA CYS A 145 -7.87 16.55 -16.20
C CYS A 145 -9.23 17.21 -15.95
N TYR A 146 -9.94 16.80 -14.89
CA TYR A 146 -11.21 17.40 -14.50
C TYR A 146 -11.03 18.86 -14.08
N TYR A 147 -10.03 19.14 -13.24
CA TYR A 147 -9.75 20.47 -12.75
C TYR A 147 -8.96 21.34 -13.74
N PHE A 148 -8.39 20.75 -14.80
CA PHE A 148 -7.61 21.47 -15.81
C PHE A 148 -8.35 22.68 -16.39
N LYS A 149 -9.67 22.56 -16.59
CA LYS A 149 -10.50 23.67 -17.09
C LYS A 149 -10.55 24.89 -16.17
N TYR A 150 -10.26 24.73 -14.88
CA TYR A 150 -10.21 25.83 -13.91
C TYR A 150 -8.85 26.53 -13.86
N PHE A 151 -7.83 25.97 -14.54
CA PHE A 151 -6.49 26.56 -14.63
C PHE A 151 -6.23 27.31 -15.94
N LEU A 152 -7.17 27.24 -16.90
CA LEU A 152 -7.17 27.93 -18.19
C LEU A 152 -8.03 29.19 -18.12
#